data_AF-A0A532TIY0-F1
#
_entry.id   AF-A0A532TIY0-F1
#
_cell.length_a   1.000
_cell.length_b   1.000
_cell.length_c   1.000
_cell.angle_alpha   90.00
_cell.angle_beta   90.00
_cell.angle_gamma   90.00
#
_symmetry.space_group_name_H-M   'P 1'
#
loop_
_entity.id
_entity.type
_entity.pdbx_description
1 polymer ?
#
loop_
_entity_poly.entity_id
_entity_poly.type
_entity_poly.pdbx_seq_one_letter_code
_entity_poly.pdbx_strand_id
1 'polypeptide(L)'
;MVNFLILIEKFPKFSKSDIDVGKTPIYVYNLCSIMRESFCLSYSIRKNNNLYLYFESLQLLMKYKGKKLRFLGSDERSQALLLKRALEKINGDEKVKTQEWEKSTPGIFVKRLPNSGSILENINNILHNKIVFNAEFEDKNLYPDVINLYDLDDMSEYCYIFPYSQNSQSSLRFLQVIKENYNLKYINLSNIKGIENKILYINFRIDQSKDINKEIEK
;
A
#
# COMPACT_ATOMS: atom_id res chain seq x y z
N MET A 1 2.69 14.21 -0.22
CA MET A 1 1.51 13.30 -0.37
C MET A 1 1.99 11.91 -0.04
N VAL A 2 1.34 11.23 0.90
CA VAL A 2 1.85 9.96 1.44
C VAL A 2 1.45 8.83 0.50
N ASN A 3 2.39 7.94 0.18
CA ASN A 3 2.10 6.75 -0.60
C ASN A 3 2.44 5.51 0.22
N PHE A 4 1.53 4.53 0.24
CA PHE A 4 1.77 3.21 0.80
C PHE A 4 1.75 2.20 -0.34
N LEU A 5 2.76 1.34 -0.41
CA LEU A 5 2.83 0.24 -1.37
C LEU A 5 2.94 -1.08 -0.64
N ILE A 6 1.98 -1.98 -0.88
CA ILE A 6 1.97 -3.32 -0.30
C ILE A 6 2.32 -4.33 -1.38
N LEU A 7 3.37 -5.12 -1.15
CA LEU A 7 3.80 -6.20 -2.06
C LEU A 7 3.16 -7.51 -1.63
N ILE A 8 2.28 -8.06 -2.47
CA ILE A 8 1.45 -9.22 -2.17
C ILE A 8 1.83 -10.33 -3.16
N GLU A 9 2.51 -11.37 -2.69
CA GLU A 9 2.97 -12.47 -3.56
C GLU A 9 1.81 -13.32 -4.06
N LYS A 10 0.95 -13.76 -3.13
CA LYS A 10 -0.17 -14.67 -3.37
C LYS A 10 -1.42 -14.08 -2.80
N PHE A 11 -2.52 -14.23 -3.53
CA PHE A 11 -3.81 -13.74 -3.10
C PHE A 11 -4.90 -14.78 -3.34
N PRO A 12 -5.67 -15.16 -2.30
CA PRO A 12 -6.68 -16.19 -2.44
C PRO A 12 -7.85 -15.70 -3.30
N LYS A 13 -8.50 -16.63 -4.00
CA LYS A 13 -9.80 -16.37 -4.61
C LYS A 13 -10.85 -16.29 -3.50
N PHE A 14 -11.83 -15.42 -3.68
CA PHE A 14 -12.99 -15.31 -2.81
C PHE A 14 -14.20 -14.83 -3.63
N SER A 15 -15.39 -15.20 -3.21
CA SER A 15 -16.65 -14.87 -3.87
C SER A 15 -17.44 -13.85 -3.07
N LYS A 16 -18.49 -13.30 -3.69
CA LYS A 16 -19.45 -12.44 -2.97
C LYS A 16 -20.16 -13.22 -1.86
N SER A 17 -20.48 -14.49 -2.12
CA SER A 17 -21.13 -15.34 -1.13
C SER A 17 -20.27 -15.50 0.12
N ASP A 18 -18.95 -15.66 -0.03
CA ASP A 18 -18.02 -15.78 1.11
C ASP A 18 -18.05 -14.52 1.99
N ILE A 19 -18.08 -13.34 1.36
CA ILE A 19 -18.23 -12.06 2.06
C ILE A 19 -19.58 -12.00 2.79
N ASP A 20 -20.64 -12.39 2.08
CA ASP A 20 -22.01 -12.24 2.56
C ASP A 20 -22.31 -13.12 3.77
N VAL A 21 -21.67 -14.29 3.88
CA VAL A 21 -21.83 -15.25 4.98
C VAL A 21 -20.69 -15.20 6.02
N GLY A 22 -19.78 -14.23 5.92
CA GLY A 22 -18.66 -14.06 6.87
C GLY A 22 -17.57 -15.13 6.79
N LYS A 23 -17.44 -15.81 5.66
CA LYS A 23 -16.39 -16.81 5.37
C LYS A 23 -15.24 -16.26 4.52
N THR A 24 -15.06 -14.93 4.53
CA THR A 24 -14.00 -14.28 3.75
C THR A 24 -12.62 -14.75 4.24
N PRO A 25 -11.66 -15.04 3.34
CA PRO A 25 -10.31 -15.40 3.77
C PRO A 25 -9.66 -14.31 4.63
N ILE A 26 -8.90 -14.72 5.67
CA ILE A 26 -8.21 -13.79 6.57
C ILE A 26 -7.33 -12.77 5.85
N TYR A 27 -6.71 -13.16 4.74
CA TYR A 27 -5.94 -12.27 3.88
C TYR A 27 -6.76 -11.07 3.37
N VAL A 28 -8.03 -11.30 3.03
CA VAL A 28 -8.92 -10.23 2.58
C VAL A 28 -9.24 -9.28 3.73
N TYR A 29 -9.50 -9.80 4.93
CA TYR A 29 -9.73 -8.98 6.13
C TYR A 29 -8.51 -8.13 6.50
N ASN A 30 -7.31 -8.67 6.35
CA ASN A 30 -6.07 -7.91 6.55
C ASN A 30 -5.94 -6.77 5.54
N LEU A 31 -6.23 -7.01 4.25
CA LEU A 31 -6.25 -5.93 3.25
C LEU A 31 -7.34 -4.89 3.52
N CYS A 32 -8.52 -5.31 3.99
CA CYS A 32 -9.57 -4.40 4.44
C CYS A 32 -9.07 -3.51 5.58
N SER A 33 -8.40 -4.08 6.58
CA SER A 33 -7.79 -3.33 7.67
C SER A 33 -6.71 -2.37 7.17
N ILE A 34 -5.84 -2.79 6.25
CA ILE A 34 -4.85 -1.90 5.60
C ILE A 34 -5.55 -0.74 4.87
N MET A 35 -6.61 -1.00 4.11
CA MET A 35 -7.38 0.04 3.43
C MET A 35 -8.01 1.02 4.44
N ARG A 36 -8.58 0.50 5.53
CA ARG A 36 -9.17 1.30 6.60
C ARG A 36 -8.13 2.22 7.24
N GLU A 37 -7.00 1.68 7.71
CA GLU A 37 -5.96 2.47 8.37
C GLU A 37 -5.22 3.42 7.42
N SER A 38 -5.24 3.14 6.11
CA SER A 38 -4.71 4.05 5.09
C SER A 38 -5.58 5.28 4.86
N PHE A 39 -6.91 5.17 5.01
CA PHE A 39 -7.85 6.20 4.55
C PHE A 39 -8.86 6.67 5.58
N CYS A 40 -9.47 5.80 6.36
CA CYS A 40 -10.61 6.14 7.21
C CYS A 40 -10.18 6.97 8.43
N LEU A 41 -10.93 8.03 8.69
CA LEU A 41 -10.93 8.79 9.94
C LEU A 41 -12.35 8.75 10.52
N SER A 42 -12.54 9.17 11.76
CA SER A 42 -13.85 9.15 12.43
C SER A 42 -14.96 9.85 11.63
N TYR A 43 -14.64 10.95 10.94
CA TYR A 43 -15.62 11.78 10.22
C TYR A 43 -15.27 12.06 8.77
N SER A 44 -14.17 11.51 8.26
CA SER A 44 -13.70 11.81 6.90
C SER A 44 -12.74 10.74 6.37
N ILE A 45 -12.13 11.01 5.22
CA ILE A 45 -11.05 10.19 4.68
C ILE A 45 -9.77 11.01 4.49
N ARG A 46 -8.61 10.38 4.64
CA ARG A 46 -7.28 10.94 4.37
C ARG A 46 -7.12 11.14 2.87
N LYS A 47 -7.48 12.34 2.38
CA LYS A 47 -7.35 12.71 0.95
C LYS A 47 -5.90 12.76 0.47
N ASN A 48 -4.95 12.96 1.36
CA ASN A 48 -3.52 13.08 1.05
C ASN A 48 -2.75 11.76 1.11
N ASN A 49 -3.46 10.64 1.31
CA ASN A 49 -2.89 9.31 1.24
C ASN A 49 -3.23 8.68 -0.12
N ASN A 50 -2.33 7.83 -0.60
CA ASN A 50 -2.60 6.87 -1.65
C ASN A 50 -2.14 5.49 -1.18
N LEU A 51 -2.85 4.45 -1.62
CA LEU A 51 -2.51 3.06 -1.36
C LEU A 51 -2.35 2.33 -2.68
N TYR A 52 -1.28 1.57 -2.80
CA TYR A 52 -0.97 0.72 -3.92
C TYR A 52 -0.89 -0.72 -3.41
N LEU A 53 -1.61 -1.61 -4.08
CA LEU A 53 -1.57 -3.04 -3.80
C LEU A 53 -1.02 -3.71 -5.04
N TYR A 54 0.14 -4.35 -4.92
CA TYR A 54 0.73 -5.12 -6.00
C TYR A 54 0.53 -6.61 -5.76
N PHE A 55 -0.28 -7.25 -6.59
CA PHE A 55 -0.56 -8.68 -6.57
C PHE A 55 0.32 -9.38 -7.60
N GLU A 56 1.43 -9.95 -7.16
CA GLU A 56 2.43 -10.54 -8.05
C GLU A 56 1.90 -11.74 -8.81
N SER A 57 1.25 -12.71 -8.13
CA SER A 57 0.69 -13.90 -8.77
C SER A 57 -0.37 -13.57 -9.85
N LEU A 58 -0.95 -12.39 -9.80
CA LEU A 58 -1.95 -11.89 -10.76
C LEU A 58 -1.35 -10.88 -11.75
N GLN A 59 -0.08 -10.50 -11.58
CA GLN A 59 0.59 -9.40 -12.29
C GLN A 59 -0.29 -8.15 -12.33
N LEU A 60 -0.85 -7.79 -11.17
CA LEU A 60 -1.87 -6.75 -11.06
C LEU A 60 -1.42 -5.66 -10.09
N LEU A 61 -1.41 -4.42 -10.56
CA LEU A 61 -1.24 -3.25 -9.72
C LEU A 61 -2.58 -2.52 -9.52
N MET A 62 -3.00 -2.37 -8.27
CA MET A 62 -4.19 -1.63 -7.89
C MET A 62 -3.79 -0.34 -7.16
N LYS A 63 -4.49 0.75 -7.45
CA LYS A 63 -4.22 2.08 -6.92
C LYS A 63 -5.48 2.73 -6.37
N TYR A 64 -5.42 3.11 -5.10
CA TYR A 64 -6.43 3.89 -4.40
C TYR A 64 -5.91 5.33 -4.25
N LYS A 65 -6.57 6.28 -4.90
CA LYS A 65 -6.26 7.72 -4.84
C LYS A 65 -7.13 8.41 -3.80
N GLY A 66 -6.59 8.77 -2.64
CA GLY A 66 -7.37 9.35 -1.53
C GLY A 66 -8.22 10.56 -1.94
N LYS A 67 -7.66 11.49 -2.72
CA LYS A 67 -8.40 12.68 -3.23
C LYS A 67 -9.67 12.34 -4.03
N LYS A 68 -9.67 11.20 -4.74
CA LYS A 68 -10.75 10.77 -5.65
C LYS A 68 -11.62 9.65 -5.07
N LEU A 69 -11.22 9.08 -3.93
CA LEU A 69 -11.88 7.92 -3.35
C LEU A 69 -13.28 8.26 -2.85
N ARG A 70 -14.24 7.39 -3.16
CA ARG A 70 -15.64 7.46 -2.70
C ARG A 70 -16.10 6.06 -2.32
N PHE A 71 -17.14 5.98 -1.50
CA PHE A 71 -17.81 4.74 -1.08
C PHE A 71 -16.93 3.77 -0.27
N LEU A 72 -15.69 4.14 0.08
CA LEU A 72 -14.90 3.40 1.05
C LEU A 72 -15.44 3.70 2.46
N GLY A 73 -16.31 2.84 2.96
CA GLY A 73 -16.74 2.82 4.35
C GLY A 73 -15.67 2.21 5.25
N SER A 74 -15.84 2.31 6.56
CA SER A 74 -14.99 1.64 7.56
C SER A 74 -15.34 0.16 7.75
N ASP A 75 -16.48 -0.29 7.22
CA ASP A 75 -16.95 -1.67 7.35
C ASP A 75 -16.22 -2.61 6.38
N GLU A 76 -15.87 -3.79 6.88
CA GLU A 76 -15.07 -4.76 6.12
C GLU A 76 -15.78 -5.30 4.89
N ARG A 77 -17.12 -5.41 4.96
CA ARG A 77 -17.94 -5.92 3.85
C ARG A 77 -17.89 -5.00 2.64
N SER A 78 -18.11 -3.69 2.82
CA SER A 78 -18.08 -2.73 1.72
C SER A 78 -16.68 -2.65 1.09
N GLN A 79 -15.64 -2.69 1.92
CA GLN A 79 -14.24 -2.71 1.48
C GLN A 79 -13.91 -3.97 0.68
N ALA A 80 -14.32 -5.15 1.16
CA ALA A 80 -14.12 -6.42 0.45
C ALA A 80 -14.86 -6.45 -0.89
N LEU A 81 -16.07 -5.89 -0.96
CA LEU A 81 -16.84 -5.75 -2.21
C LEU A 81 -16.15 -4.82 -3.21
N LEU A 82 -15.58 -3.70 -2.76
CA LEU A 82 -14.81 -2.79 -3.61
C LEU A 82 -13.54 -3.46 -4.15
N LEU A 83 -12.81 -4.18 -3.30
CA LEU A 83 -11.64 -4.97 -3.69
C LEU A 83 -12.01 -6.02 -4.73
N LYS A 84 -13.09 -6.79 -4.47
CA LYS A 84 -13.59 -7.80 -5.41
C LYS A 84 -13.93 -7.19 -6.78
N ARG A 85 -14.67 -6.09 -6.81
CA ARG A 85 -15.01 -5.37 -8.06
C ARG A 85 -13.77 -4.92 -8.82
N ALA A 86 -12.72 -4.49 -8.11
CA ALA A 86 -11.47 -4.09 -8.73
C ALA A 86 -10.71 -5.29 -9.32
N LEU A 87 -10.67 -6.43 -8.61
CA LEU A 87 -10.07 -7.67 -9.12
C LEU A 87 -10.82 -8.23 -10.34
N GLU A 88 -12.15 -8.20 -10.34
CA GLU A 88 -12.98 -8.71 -11.43
C GLU A 88 -12.85 -7.88 -12.71
N LYS A 89 -12.53 -6.59 -12.59
CA LYS A 89 -12.40 -5.68 -13.73
C LYS A 89 -11.34 -6.16 -14.74
N ILE A 90 -10.34 -6.91 -14.30
CA ILE A 90 -9.27 -7.44 -15.18
C ILE A 90 -9.52 -8.88 -15.61
N ASN A 91 -10.31 -9.65 -14.85
CA ASN A 91 -10.63 -11.04 -15.19
C ASN A 91 -11.71 -11.16 -16.28
N GLY A 92 -12.55 -10.13 -16.44
CA GLY A 92 -13.73 -10.17 -17.32
C GLY A 92 -13.49 -9.90 -18.81
N ASP A 93 -12.29 -9.47 -19.21
CA ASP A 93 -12.00 -9.07 -20.59
C ASP A 93 -10.75 -9.81 -21.11
N GLU A 94 -10.93 -10.77 -22.02
CA GLU A 94 -9.84 -11.28 -22.90
C GLU A 94 -9.20 -10.15 -23.74
N LYS A 95 -9.81 -8.95 -23.70
CA LYS A 95 -9.38 -7.72 -24.36
C LYS A 95 -8.60 -6.74 -23.46
N VAL A 96 -8.28 -7.05 -22.20
CA VAL A 96 -7.31 -6.24 -21.41
C VAL A 96 -5.89 -6.48 -21.94
N LYS A 97 -5.65 -6.04 -23.17
CA LYS A 97 -4.34 -5.82 -23.80
C LYS A 97 -3.76 -4.46 -23.43
N THR A 98 -4.52 -3.63 -22.71
CA THR A 98 -4.16 -2.26 -22.38
C THR A 98 -3.23 -2.26 -21.18
N GLN A 99 -1.96 -1.92 -21.43
CA GLN A 99 -1.01 -1.48 -20.40
C GLN A 99 -1.40 -0.10 -19.82
N GLU A 100 -2.69 0.19 -19.65
CA GLU A 100 -3.16 1.47 -19.14
C GLU A 100 -3.91 1.30 -17.82
N TRP A 101 -4.08 2.42 -17.10
CA TRP A 101 -4.82 2.44 -15.85
C TRP A 101 -6.32 2.46 -16.13
N GLU A 102 -7.02 1.42 -15.72
CA GLU A 102 -8.48 1.34 -15.82
C GLU A 102 -9.13 1.74 -14.50
N LYS A 103 -10.22 2.50 -14.58
CA LYS A 103 -11.01 2.87 -13.40
C LYS A 103 -11.98 1.74 -13.06
N SER A 104 -11.90 1.20 -11.84
CA SER A 104 -12.89 0.27 -11.31
C SER A 104 -14.06 1.02 -10.67
N THR A 105 -13.77 1.88 -9.70
CA THR A 105 -14.74 2.74 -9.00
C THR A 105 -14.10 4.11 -8.73
N PRO A 106 -14.85 5.14 -8.26
CA PRO A 106 -14.24 6.45 -8.00
C PRO A 106 -13.06 6.38 -7.04
N GLY A 107 -11.87 6.68 -7.55
CA GLY A 107 -10.61 6.66 -6.82
C GLY A 107 -9.88 5.31 -6.80
N ILE A 108 -10.49 4.23 -7.30
CA ILE A 108 -9.85 2.90 -7.42
C ILE A 108 -9.55 2.63 -8.89
N PHE A 109 -8.27 2.39 -9.17
CA PHE A 109 -7.75 2.10 -10.50
C PHE A 109 -7.00 0.77 -10.47
N VAL A 110 -7.02 0.07 -11.58
CA VAL A 110 -6.35 -1.22 -11.75
C VAL A 110 -5.58 -1.22 -13.05
N LYS A 111 -4.44 -1.91 -13.07
CA LYS A 111 -3.60 -2.07 -14.25
C LYS A 111 -2.98 -3.45 -14.24
N ARG A 112 -3.14 -4.19 -15.33
CA ARG A 112 -2.42 -5.44 -15.56
C ARG A 112 -1.01 -5.11 -16.03
N LEU A 113 -0.03 -5.75 -15.43
CA LEU A 113 1.37 -5.62 -15.79
C LEU A 113 1.76 -6.79 -16.72
N PRO A 114 2.64 -6.56 -17.70
CA PRO A 114 3.08 -7.64 -18.60
C PRO A 114 4.01 -8.63 -17.89
N ASN A 115 4.74 -8.19 -16.88
CA ASN A 115 5.58 -9.02 -16.02
C ASN A 115 5.81 -8.34 -14.67
N SER A 116 6.50 -9.02 -13.75
CA SER A 116 6.80 -8.49 -12.42
C SER A 116 7.79 -7.34 -12.41
N GLY A 117 8.69 -7.24 -13.39
CA GLY A 117 9.66 -6.14 -13.52
C GLY A 117 9.01 -4.80 -13.87
N SER A 118 7.88 -4.81 -14.58
CA SER A 118 7.19 -3.57 -15.01
C SER A 118 6.53 -2.78 -13.87
N ILE A 119 6.54 -3.27 -12.63
CA ILE A 119 5.99 -2.51 -11.50
C ILE A 119 6.65 -1.14 -11.35
N LEU A 120 7.98 -1.06 -11.51
CA LEU A 120 8.76 0.15 -11.27
C LEU A 120 8.39 1.27 -12.23
N GLU A 121 8.25 0.97 -13.51
CA GLU A 121 7.79 1.91 -14.54
C GLU A 121 6.42 2.52 -14.17
N ASN A 122 5.60 1.76 -13.46
CA ASN A 122 4.24 2.13 -13.10
C ASN A 122 4.11 2.87 -11.77
N ILE A 123 5.14 2.81 -10.92
CA ILE A 123 5.21 3.53 -9.66
C ILE A 123 6.32 4.58 -9.63
N ASN A 124 7.13 4.75 -10.68
CA ASN A 124 8.21 5.73 -10.73
C ASN A 124 7.76 7.15 -10.32
N ASN A 125 6.58 7.56 -10.80
CA ASN A 125 5.97 8.85 -10.46
C ASN A 125 5.60 9.04 -8.98
N ILE A 126 5.74 8.03 -8.12
CA ILE A 126 5.60 8.15 -6.67
C ILE A 126 6.90 7.85 -5.91
N LEU A 127 7.94 7.42 -6.61
CA LEU A 127 9.25 7.07 -6.07
C LEU A 127 10.24 8.25 -6.22
N HIS A 128 9.87 9.44 -5.75
CA HIS A 128 10.69 10.65 -5.88
C HIS A 128 11.87 10.69 -4.87
N ASN A 129 12.76 9.69 -4.88
CA ASN A 129 13.94 9.53 -3.98
C ASN A 129 13.65 9.54 -2.47
N LYS A 130 12.37 9.63 -2.06
CA LYS A 130 11.89 9.52 -0.68
C LYS A 130 11.19 8.17 -0.52
N ILE A 131 11.97 7.10 -0.52
CA ILE A 131 11.45 5.73 -0.40
C ILE A 131 11.92 5.13 0.91
N VAL A 132 10.96 4.58 1.64
CA VAL A 132 11.22 3.88 2.89
C VAL A 132 10.68 2.47 2.78
N PHE A 133 11.55 1.48 2.98
CA PHE A 133 11.14 0.09 3.07
C PHE A 133 11.06 -0.35 4.53
N ASN A 134 9.95 -0.98 4.90
CA ASN A 134 9.85 -1.61 6.20
C ASN A 134 10.42 -3.02 6.13
N ALA A 135 11.60 -3.21 6.72
CA ALA A 135 12.22 -4.51 6.93
C ALA A 135 12.11 -4.88 8.41
N GLU A 136 11.69 -6.11 8.69
CA GLU A 136 11.73 -6.68 10.04
C GLU A 136 13.04 -7.41 10.23
N PHE A 137 13.84 -6.96 11.19
CA PHE A 137 15.12 -7.56 11.51
C PHE A 137 15.43 -7.42 13.00
N GLU A 138 16.23 -8.35 13.52
CA GLU A 138 16.78 -8.28 14.88
C GLU A 138 18.09 -7.48 14.89
N ASP A 139 18.96 -7.69 13.89
CA ASP A 139 20.22 -6.98 13.73
C ASP A 139 20.16 -5.91 12.63
N LYS A 140 20.44 -4.65 13.02
CA LYS A 140 20.53 -3.49 12.13
C LYS A 140 21.64 -3.63 11.07
N ASN A 141 22.70 -4.38 11.36
CA ASN A 141 23.85 -4.51 10.46
C ASN A 141 23.53 -5.21 9.14
N LEU A 142 22.40 -5.89 9.04
CA LEU A 142 21.95 -6.57 7.82
C LEU A 142 21.46 -5.61 6.73
N TYR A 143 21.15 -4.36 7.09
CA TYR A 143 20.61 -3.37 6.17
C TYR A 143 21.47 -2.10 6.18
N PRO A 144 22.03 -1.69 5.03
CA PRO A 144 22.63 -0.37 4.93
C PRO A 144 21.53 0.69 5.05
N ASP A 145 21.82 1.86 5.61
CA ASP A 145 20.91 3.01 5.66
C ASP A 145 19.60 2.80 6.45
N VAL A 146 19.72 2.09 7.59
CA VAL A 146 18.64 2.03 8.59
C VAL A 146 18.47 3.39 9.25
N ILE A 147 17.25 3.92 9.22
CA ILE A 147 16.86 5.18 9.84
C ILE A 147 15.72 4.93 10.84
N ASN A 148 15.68 5.70 11.93
CA ASN A 148 14.48 5.66 12.75
C ASN A 148 13.37 6.45 12.05
N LEU A 149 12.13 6.00 12.24
CA LEU A 149 10.99 6.63 11.56
C LEU A 149 10.91 8.14 11.86
N TYR A 150 11.25 8.58 13.07
CA TYR A 150 11.22 9.98 13.51
C TYR A 150 12.38 10.85 13.00
N ASP A 151 13.41 10.26 12.40
CA ASP A 151 14.54 11.00 11.80
C ASP A 151 14.25 11.36 10.33
N LEU A 152 13.09 10.95 9.80
CA LEU A 152 12.62 11.40 8.49
C LEU A 152 12.23 12.88 8.56
N ASP A 153 12.60 13.64 7.53
CA ASP A 153 12.31 15.06 7.35
C ASP A 153 10.80 15.31 7.18
N ASP A 154 10.29 15.43 5.95
CA ASP A 154 8.86 15.44 5.70
C ASP A 154 8.35 14.03 5.41
N MET A 155 7.97 13.32 6.47
CA MET A 155 7.31 12.01 6.42
C MET A 155 6.11 11.99 5.44
N SER A 156 5.47 13.13 5.20
CA SER A 156 4.29 13.21 4.35
C SER A 156 4.60 13.09 2.85
N GLU A 157 5.87 13.12 2.47
CA GLU A 157 6.35 13.00 1.09
C GLU A 157 6.91 11.62 0.74
N TYR A 158 7.03 10.72 1.71
CA TYR A 158 7.62 9.40 1.48
C TYR A 158 6.64 8.41 0.85
N CYS A 159 7.22 7.49 0.07
CA CYS A 159 6.59 6.22 -0.28
C CYS A 159 7.05 5.13 0.69
N TYR A 160 6.13 4.62 1.50
CA TYR A 160 6.36 3.54 2.45
C TYR A 160 6.01 2.20 1.79
N ILE A 161 6.99 1.30 1.71
CA ILE A 161 6.87 -0.01 1.07
C ILE A 161 6.85 -1.08 2.15
N PHE A 162 5.83 -1.95 2.08
CA PHE A 162 5.63 -3.06 3.00
C PHE A 162 5.56 -4.37 2.21
N PRO A 163 6.46 -5.32 2.45
CA PRO A 163 6.26 -6.69 2.00
C PRO A 163 5.15 -7.33 2.85
N TYR A 164 4.18 -8.00 2.21
CA TYR A 164 3.18 -8.76 2.96
C TYR A 164 3.82 -9.98 3.67
N SER A 165 4.93 -10.49 3.14
CA SER A 165 5.75 -11.56 3.73
C SER A 165 7.23 -11.13 3.71
N GLN A 166 7.87 -11.06 4.87
CA GLN A 166 9.18 -10.39 5.07
C GLN A 166 10.37 -11.04 4.32
N ASN A 167 10.27 -12.31 3.89
CA ASN A 167 11.36 -13.04 3.22
C ASN A 167 10.93 -13.63 1.86
N SER A 168 9.93 -12.99 1.30
CA SER A 168 9.47 -13.16 -0.08
C SER A 168 10.63 -12.97 -1.07
N GLN A 169 10.94 -13.99 -1.89
CA GLN A 169 11.94 -13.88 -2.98
C GLN A 169 11.62 -12.71 -3.91
N SER A 170 10.33 -12.47 -4.13
CA SER A 170 9.83 -11.40 -4.96
C SER A 170 10.04 -10.02 -4.35
N SER A 171 9.86 -9.89 -3.04
CA SER A 171 10.14 -8.66 -2.31
C SER A 171 11.63 -8.36 -2.31
N LEU A 172 12.49 -9.39 -2.18
CA LEU A 172 13.94 -9.25 -2.28
C LEU A 172 14.38 -8.79 -3.68
N ARG A 173 13.81 -9.35 -4.74
CA ARG A 173 14.06 -8.90 -6.12
C ARG A 173 13.60 -7.47 -6.33
N PHE A 174 12.40 -7.14 -5.88
CA PHE A 174 11.87 -5.78 -5.96
C PHE A 174 12.78 -4.78 -5.22
N LEU A 175 13.21 -5.14 -4.01
CA LEU A 175 14.14 -4.36 -3.20
C LEU A 175 15.47 -4.11 -3.91
N GLN A 176 16.05 -5.15 -4.51
CA GLN A 176 17.33 -5.03 -5.22
C GLN A 176 17.23 -3.98 -6.32
N VAL A 177 16.19 -4.04 -7.16
CA VAL A 177 16.03 -3.09 -8.26
C VAL A 177 15.73 -1.68 -7.75
N ILE A 178 14.96 -1.53 -6.66
CA ILE A 178 14.74 -0.20 -6.04
C ILE A 178 16.06 0.39 -5.55
N LYS A 179 16.88 -0.41 -4.85
CA LYS A 179 18.16 0.05 -4.29
C LYS A 179 19.15 0.51 -5.36
N GLU A 180 19.12 -0.12 -6.54
CA GLU A 180 19.97 0.24 -7.68
C GLU A 180 19.56 1.58 -8.33
N ASN A 181 18.29 1.97 -8.22
CA ASN A 181 17.73 3.11 -8.97
C ASN A 181 17.32 4.29 -8.09
N TYR A 182 17.18 4.10 -6.76
CA TYR A 182 16.66 5.10 -5.85
C TYR A 182 17.38 5.08 -4.50
N ASN A 183 17.36 6.22 -3.80
CA ASN A 183 17.84 6.31 -2.43
C ASN A 183 16.85 5.65 -1.45
N LEU A 184 17.05 4.35 -1.21
CA LEU A 184 16.21 3.55 -0.35
C LEU A 184 16.68 3.62 1.11
N LYS A 185 15.79 4.04 2.01
CA LYS A 185 16.01 3.96 3.46
C LYS A 185 15.26 2.77 4.05
N TYR A 186 15.79 2.20 5.13
CA TYR A 186 15.13 1.10 5.84
C TYR A 186 14.60 1.59 7.19
N ILE A 187 13.36 1.22 7.52
CA ILE A 187 12.82 1.40 8.87
C ILE A 187 12.47 0.04 9.46
N ASN A 188 12.66 -0.09 10.77
CA ASN A 188 12.23 -1.27 11.51
C ASN A 188 11.03 -0.92 12.38
N LEU A 189 9.93 -1.63 12.15
CA LEU A 189 8.68 -1.52 12.93
C LEU A 189 8.25 -2.89 13.44
N SER A 190 9.19 -3.81 13.69
CA SER A 190 8.93 -5.18 14.16
C SER A 190 8.12 -5.23 15.46
N ASN A 191 8.26 -4.20 16.31
CA ASN A 191 7.49 -4.07 17.56
C ASN A 191 5.99 -3.80 17.32
N ILE A 192 5.58 -3.41 16.11
CA ILE A 192 4.19 -3.15 15.74
C ILE A 192 3.70 -4.30 14.85
N LYS A 193 2.79 -5.12 15.40
CA LYS A 193 2.23 -6.27 14.68
C LYS A 193 1.23 -5.81 13.62
N GLY A 194 1.34 -6.40 12.42
CA GLY A 194 0.43 -6.12 11.31
C GLY A 194 0.78 -4.85 10.53
N ILE A 195 0.55 -4.89 9.22
CA ILE A 195 0.85 -3.77 8.32
C ILE A 195 -0.11 -2.60 8.57
N GLU A 196 -1.37 -2.91 8.85
CA GLU A 196 -2.41 -1.95 9.18
C GLU A 196 -2.01 -1.07 10.37
N ASN A 197 -1.47 -1.65 11.45
CA ASN A 197 -1.06 -0.90 12.63
C ASN A 197 0.21 -0.08 12.37
N LYS A 198 1.12 -0.56 11.51
CA LYS A 198 2.29 0.21 11.08
C LYS A 198 1.88 1.44 10.26
N ILE A 199 0.91 1.29 9.36
CA ILE A 199 0.33 2.41 8.60
C ILE A 199 -0.37 3.39 9.52
N LEU A 200 -1.17 2.90 10.47
CA LEU A 200 -1.82 3.73 11.49
C LEU A 200 -0.78 4.55 12.27
N TYR A 201 0.30 3.89 12.73
CA TYR A 201 1.38 4.55 13.45
C TYR A 201 2.09 5.62 12.60
N ILE A 202 2.41 5.34 11.33
CA ILE A 202 3.00 6.32 10.42
C ILE A 202 2.07 7.52 10.23
N ASN A 203 0.78 7.27 9.98
CA ASN A 203 -0.22 8.33 9.84
C ASN A 203 -0.33 9.18 11.12
N PHE A 204 -0.33 8.55 12.29
CA PHE A 204 -0.32 9.24 13.58
C PHE A 204 0.91 10.16 13.74
N ARG A 205 2.10 9.69 13.36
CA ARG A 205 3.33 10.51 13.41
C ARG A 205 3.29 11.69 12.44
N ILE A 206 2.75 11.48 11.24
CA ILE A 206 2.55 12.53 10.23
C ILE A 206 1.55 13.59 10.72
N ASP A 207 0.52 13.20 11.47
CA ASP A 207 -0.43 14.15 12.03
C ASP A 207 0.19 14.95 13.18
N GLN A 208 0.95 14.29 14.08
CA GLN A 208 1.68 14.96 15.16
C GLN A 208 2.65 16.04 14.65
N SER A 209 3.44 15.74 13.61
CA SER A 209 4.42 16.70 13.09
C SER A 209 3.77 17.95 12.50
N LYS A 210 2.59 17.81 11.88
CA LYS A 210 1.83 18.96 11.35
C LYS A 210 1.27 19.84 12.44
N ASP A 211 0.81 19.27 13.54
CA ASP A 211 0.24 20.06 14.62
C ASP A 211 1.32 20.85 15.37
N ILE A 212 2.50 20.26 15.58
CA ILE A 212 3.68 20.97 16.12
C ILE A 212 4.05 22.18 15.23
N ASN A 213 4.13 21.98 13.91
CA ASN A 213 4.50 23.06 13.00
C ASN A 213 3.47 24.23 13.01
N LYS A 214 2.18 23.93 13.15
CA LYS A 214 1.14 24.97 13.29
C LYS A 214 1.24 25.75 14.60
N GLU A 215 1.73 25.15 15.67
CA GLU A 215 1.92 25.83 16.96
C GLU A 215 3.13 26.78 16.92
N ILE A 216 4.18 26.42 16.19
CA ILE A 216 5.38 27.26 16.00
C ILE A 216 5.08 28.48 15.10
N GLU A 217 4.16 28.36 14.15
CA GLU A 217 3.76 29.44 13.23
C GLU A 217 2.74 30.43 13.83
N LYS A 218 2.27 30.21 15.07
CA LYS A 218 1.33 31.10 15.79
C LYS A 218 2.05 31.99 16.80
#